data_AF-A0A953NWU9-F1
#
_entry.id   AF-A0A953NWU9-F1
#
_cell.length_a   1.000
_cell.length_b   1.000
_cell.length_c   1.000
_cell.angle_alpha   90.00
_cell.angle_beta   90.00
_cell.angle_gamma   90.00
#
_symmetry.space_group_name_H-M   'P 1'
#
loop_
_entity.id
_entity.type
_entity.pdbx_description
1 polymer ?
#
loop_
_entity_poly.entity_id
_entity_poly.type
_entity_poly.pdbx_seq_one_letter_code
_entity_poly.pdbx_strand_id
1 'polypeptide(L)'
;MKIKVLILLLALAAPLALAVAGEKSGKAADAPLLPASFNGWQKNAATVKISADPAVADPADAAVLKEYGFAGVELASYTRDDRTMQVKAARFNDASGAYGAFTYYGKAQMQTEKIGDESVSFNTRVLFYRSNVLVDVTLDRVTAMSAADLRALAELLPRVRGNVAALPSLPLNLPRQSLMQHTGRYIMGPVALERLGVPLPPSLVDFTKSPELAFANYRTTYGEANVTLVAYPTPQIAAERLKAMQAAEQAGALPGSPFKYKRSGPIVALVNGQIPDTEAESLLASVNYDAEVTWNQPTKADRREDAAGLLIGVIVLIGIILVFAVISGLAFGGLRIVAQRLFPGRFIGRPREAEMIRLDLK
;
A
#
# COMPACT_ATOMS: atom_id res chain seq x y z
N MET A 1 -38.61 19.26 -60.92
CA MET A 1 -38.77 18.51 -59.65
C MET A 1 -37.36 18.15 -59.17
N LYS A 2 -36.71 19.05 -58.40
CA LYS A 2 -36.39 18.92 -56.96
C LYS A 2 -35.46 17.71 -56.71
N ILE A 3 -34.17 17.84 -56.39
CA ILE A 3 -33.52 18.49 -55.22
C ILE A 3 -31.99 18.54 -55.53
N LYS A 4 -31.29 19.69 -55.53
CA LYS A 4 -30.66 20.42 -54.39
C LYS A 4 -29.69 19.51 -53.60
N VAL A 5 -28.46 19.85 -53.20
CA VAL A 5 -27.77 21.12 -52.88
C VAL A 5 -26.29 20.70 -52.66
N LEU A 6 -25.34 21.30 -53.37
CA LEU A 6 -24.51 22.43 -52.95
C LEU A 6 -23.62 22.15 -51.73
N ILE A 7 -22.32 22.12 -52.03
CA ILE A 7 -21.16 22.20 -51.15
C ILE A 7 -21.21 23.50 -50.35
N LEU A 8 -20.97 23.44 -49.03
CA LEU A 8 -20.49 24.59 -48.27
C LEU A 8 -19.41 24.15 -47.28
N LEU A 9 -18.21 24.70 -47.49
CA LEU A 9 -17.13 24.77 -46.51
C LEU A 9 -17.65 25.48 -45.24
N LEU A 10 -17.44 24.87 -44.08
CA LEU A 10 -17.25 25.63 -42.85
C LEU A 10 -16.05 25.05 -42.11
N ALA A 11 -14.99 25.85 -42.06
CA ALA A 11 -13.89 25.67 -41.13
C ALA A 11 -14.44 25.80 -39.71
N LEU A 12 -14.35 24.73 -38.92
CA LEU A 12 -14.46 24.81 -37.47
C LEU A 12 -13.15 24.30 -36.89
N ALA A 13 -12.28 25.24 -36.53
CA ALA A 13 -11.17 24.99 -35.63
C ALA A 13 -11.77 24.61 -34.27
N ALA A 14 -11.91 23.31 -34.02
CA ALA A 14 -12.19 22.79 -32.69
C ALA A 14 -10.87 22.84 -31.89
N PRO A 15 -10.82 23.50 -30.72
CA PRO A 15 -9.72 23.28 -29.81
C PRO A 15 -9.81 21.83 -29.34
N LEU A 16 -8.83 21.01 -29.72
CA LEU A 16 -8.62 19.70 -29.11
C LEU A 16 -8.14 19.97 -27.68
N ALA A 17 -9.07 20.25 -26.79
CA ALA A 17 -8.82 20.21 -25.36
C ALA A 17 -8.40 18.77 -25.05
N LEU A 18 -7.09 18.55 -24.87
CA LEU A 18 -6.62 17.44 -24.06
C LEU A 18 -7.27 17.63 -22.70
N ALA A 19 -8.42 16.99 -22.50
CA ALA A 19 -8.84 16.64 -21.17
C ALA A 19 -7.72 15.75 -20.64
N VAL A 20 -6.81 16.36 -19.86
CA VAL A 20 -6.16 15.64 -18.79
C VAL A 20 -7.34 15.13 -17.97
N ALA A 21 -7.73 13.88 -18.26
CA ALA A 21 -8.38 13.06 -17.26
C ALA A 21 -7.36 13.03 -16.14
N GLY A 22 -7.45 14.02 -15.24
CA GLY A 22 -7.07 13.79 -13.88
C GLY A 22 -7.85 12.55 -13.54
N GLU A 23 -7.14 11.43 -13.39
CA GLU A 23 -7.57 10.41 -12.47
C GLU A 23 -7.89 11.20 -11.21
N LYS A 24 -9.19 11.51 -11.05
CA LYS A 24 -9.75 11.70 -9.73
C LYS A 24 -9.30 10.44 -9.04
N SER A 25 -8.33 10.58 -8.14
CA SER A 25 -7.98 9.57 -7.17
C SER A 25 -9.28 9.23 -6.46
N GLY A 26 -10.02 8.29 -7.06
CA GLY A 26 -11.23 7.74 -6.50
C GLY A 26 -10.75 7.10 -5.22
N LYS A 27 -11.26 7.61 -4.10
CA LYS A 27 -11.03 7.08 -2.75
C LYS A 27 -10.86 5.57 -2.82
N ALA A 28 -9.62 5.09 -2.63
CA ALA A 28 -9.32 3.67 -2.53
C ALA A 28 -10.08 2.97 -1.37
N ALA A 29 -10.77 3.75 -0.53
CA ALA A 29 -11.65 3.30 0.54
C ALA A 29 -12.93 2.59 0.05
N ASP A 30 -13.37 2.80 -1.20
CA ASP A 30 -14.65 2.25 -1.70
C ASP A 30 -14.48 0.96 -2.53
N ALA A 31 -13.24 0.50 -2.76
CA ALA A 31 -13.00 -0.75 -3.48
C ALA A 31 -13.19 -1.97 -2.55
N PRO A 32 -14.01 -2.96 -2.92
CA PRO A 32 -14.21 -4.16 -2.10
C PRO A 32 -12.89 -4.89 -1.86
N LEU A 33 -12.66 -5.26 -0.62
CA LEU A 33 -11.50 -6.02 -0.14
C LEU A 33 -11.70 -7.52 -0.30
N LEU A 34 -12.93 -7.98 -0.06
CA LEU A 34 -13.25 -9.39 0.01
C LEU A 34 -13.74 -9.91 -1.36
N PRO A 35 -13.37 -11.12 -1.79
CA PRO A 35 -13.83 -11.68 -3.07
C PRO A 35 -15.31 -12.10 -3.00
N ALA A 36 -16.03 -12.10 -4.12
CA ALA A 36 -17.44 -12.55 -4.13
C ALA A 36 -17.60 -14.04 -3.76
N SER A 37 -16.61 -14.86 -4.11
CA SER A 37 -16.54 -16.28 -3.72
C SER A 37 -15.10 -16.78 -3.71
N PHE A 38 -14.83 -17.86 -2.97
CA PHE A 38 -13.53 -18.54 -2.96
C PHE A 38 -13.69 -19.97 -2.44
N ASN A 39 -13.00 -20.95 -3.03
CA ASN A 39 -13.02 -22.36 -2.59
C ASN A 39 -14.42 -22.92 -2.22
N GLY A 40 -15.46 -22.58 -2.99
CA GLY A 40 -16.85 -22.97 -2.74
C GLY A 40 -17.62 -22.09 -1.74
N TRP A 41 -16.96 -21.21 -1.00
CA TRP A 41 -17.60 -20.20 -0.15
C TRP A 41 -18.19 -19.07 -0.99
N GLN A 42 -19.43 -18.69 -0.68
CA GLN A 42 -20.16 -17.61 -1.33
C GLN A 42 -20.39 -16.46 -0.35
N LYS A 43 -20.07 -15.24 -0.76
CA LYS A 43 -20.32 -14.04 0.06
C LYS A 43 -21.81 -13.76 0.10
N ASN A 44 -22.37 -13.63 1.30
CA ASN A 44 -23.75 -13.20 1.47
C ASN A 44 -23.85 -11.68 1.31
N ALA A 45 -24.31 -11.21 0.14
CA ALA A 45 -24.42 -9.80 -0.19
C ALA A 45 -25.26 -8.98 0.83
N ALA A 46 -26.25 -9.59 1.48
CA ALA A 46 -27.09 -8.90 2.47
C ALA A 46 -26.36 -8.58 3.79
N THR A 47 -25.22 -9.23 4.03
CA THR A 47 -24.39 -9.03 5.24
C THR A 47 -23.23 -8.07 5.03
N VAL A 48 -23.02 -7.61 3.79
CA VAL A 48 -21.87 -6.78 3.43
C VAL A 48 -22.03 -5.40 4.05
N LYS A 49 -21.04 -4.99 4.84
CA LYS A 49 -20.93 -3.64 5.38
C LYS A 49 -19.55 -3.08 5.05
N ILE A 50 -19.52 -2.04 4.22
CA ILE A 50 -18.29 -1.30 3.90
C ILE A 50 -18.34 0.05 4.61
N SER A 51 -17.25 0.45 5.25
CA SER A 51 -17.16 1.74 5.93
C SER A 51 -15.73 2.25 6.00
N ALA A 52 -15.56 3.57 5.94
CA ALA A 52 -14.31 4.25 6.29
C ALA A 52 -14.25 4.66 7.78
N ASP A 53 -15.30 4.37 8.56
CA ASP A 53 -15.31 4.66 10.00
C ASP A 53 -14.66 3.50 10.78
N PRO A 54 -13.53 3.70 11.48
CA PRO A 54 -12.89 2.67 12.28
C PRO A 54 -13.77 2.14 13.42
N ALA A 55 -14.75 2.92 13.89
CA ALA A 55 -15.71 2.43 14.90
C ALA A 55 -16.62 1.32 14.36
N VAL A 56 -16.78 1.22 13.03
CA VAL A 56 -17.47 0.08 12.40
C VAL A 56 -16.62 -1.19 12.43
N ALA A 57 -15.29 -1.07 12.37
CA ALA A 57 -14.38 -2.21 12.45
C ALA A 57 -14.18 -2.71 13.88
N ASP A 58 -14.06 -1.77 14.83
CA ASP A 58 -13.97 -2.04 16.26
C ASP A 58 -14.29 -0.75 17.05
N PRO A 59 -15.44 -0.65 17.74
CA PRO A 59 -15.78 0.55 18.50
C PRO A 59 -14.91 0.73 19.77
N ALA A 60 -14.38 -0.35 20.36
CA ALA A 60 -13.57 -0.26 21.57
C ALA A 60 -12.15 0.26 21.27
N ASP A 61 -11.63 -0.13 20.10
CA ASP A 61 -10.26 0.15 19.67
C ASP A 61 -10.19 1.04 18.42
N ALA A 62 -11.27 1.79 18.12
CA ALA A 62 -11.34 2.68 16.96
C ALA A 62 -10.19 3.71 16.93
N ALA A 63 -9.78 4.21 18.10
CA ALA A 63 -8.66 5.13 18.22
C ALA A 63 -7.32 4.47 17.86
N VAL A 64 -7.10 3.23 18.29
CA VAL A 64 -5.90 2.44 17.95
C VAL A 64 -5.85 2.18 16.44
N LEU A 65 -6.97 1.80 15.84
CA LEU A 65 -7.07 1.63 14.38
C LEU A 65 -6.72 2.90 13.62
N LYS A 66 -7.16 4.08 14.10
CA LYS A 66 -6.78 5.38 13.51
C LYS A 66 -5.28 5.61 13.57
N GLU A 67 -4.64 5.30 14.70
CA GLU A 67 -3.18 5.45 14.85
C GLU A 67 -2.39 4.59 13.86
N TYR A 68 -2.85 3.36 13.62
CA TYR A 68 -2.25 2.48 12.61
C TYR A 68 -2.59 2.88 11.15
N GLY A 69 -3.30 3.98 10.92
CA GLY A 69 -3.61 4.44 9.57
C GLY A 69 -4.73 3.66 8.89
N PHE A 70 -5.78 3.28 9.64
CA PHE A 70 -6.99 2.67 9.09
C PHE A 70 -7.60 3.51 7.96
N ALA A 71 -7.87 2.86 6.83
CA ALA A 71 -8.42 3.46 5.63
C ALA A 71 -9.85 2.99 5.29
N GLY A 72 -10.25 1.82 5.79
CA GLY A 72 -11.60 1.28 5.61
C GLY A 72 -11.73 -0.17 6.03
N VAL A 73 -12.96 -0.64 6.13
CA VAL A 73 -13.29 -2.02 6.48
C VAL A 73 -14.39 -2.55 5.57
N GLU A 74 -14.31 -3.84 5.25
CA GLU A 74 -15.41 -4.63 4.71
C GLU A 74 -15.70 -5.79 5.67
N LEU A 75 -16.94 -5.88 6.14
CA LEU A 75 -17.46 -6.99 6.91
C LEU A 75 -18.39 -7.80 6.01
N ALA A 76 -18.28 -9.12 6.01
CA ALA A 76 -19.18 -9.99 5.27
C ALA A 76 -19.27 -11.37 5.91
N SER A 77 -20.44 -12.00 5.80
CA SER A 77 -20.62 -13.42 6.07
C SER A 77 -20.45 -14.23 4.79
N TYR A 78 -19.83 -15.40 4.89
CA TYR A 78 -19.77 -16.38 3.82
C TYR A 78 -20.52 -17.66 4.19
N THR A 79 -21.08 -18.32 3.19
CA THR A 79 -21.76 -19.61 3.33
C THR A 79 -21.18 -20.65 2.38
N ARG A 80 -21.13 -21.90 2.83
CA ARG A 80 -20.85 -23.09 2.00
C ARG A 80 -21.59 -24.27 2.60
N ASP A 81 -22.60 -24.78 1.90
CA ASP A 81 -23.49 -25.82 2.42
C ASP A 81 -24.12 -25.43 3.78
N ASP A 82 -23.86 -26.19 4.85
CA ASP A 82 -24.31 -25.92 6.22
C ASP A 82 -23.34 -25.03 7.03
N ARG A 83 -22.27 -24.55 6.40
CA ARG A 83 -21.18 -23.80 7.04
C ARG A 83 -21.34 -22.31 6.88
N THR A 84 -20.95 -21.58 7.93
CA THR A 84 -20.88 -20.12 7.91
C THR A 84 -19.53 -19.63 8.44
N MET A 85 -19.05 -18.49 7.93
CA MET A 85 -17.96 -17.74 8.56
C MET A 85 -18.22 -16.25 8.47
N GLN A 86 -17.77 -15.52 9.49
CA GLN A 86 -17.74 -14.06 9.51
C GLN A 86 -16.34 -13.58 9.18
N VAL A 87 -16.21 -12.68 8.21
CA VAL A 87 -14.93 -12.15 7.77
C VAL A 87 -14.96 -10.63 7.89
N LYS A 88 -14.00 -10.09 8.64
CA LYS A 88 -13.72 -8.66 8.72
C LYS A 88 -12.37 -8.40 8.06
N ALA A 89 -12.35 -7.65 6.96
CA ALA A 89 -11.12 -7.19 6.32
C ALA A 89 -10.97 -5.68 6.54
N ALA A 90 -9.91 -5.25 7.21
CA ALA A 90 -9.57 -3.85 7.43
C ALA A 90 -8.36 -3.46 6.59
N ARG A 91 -8.49 -2.41 5.77
CA ARG A 91 -7.43 -1.81 4.98
C ARG A 91 -6.72 -0.72 5.79
N PHE A 92 -5.40 -0.71 5.70
CA PHE A 92 -4.55 0.34 6.25
C PHE A 92 -3.81 1.07 5.12
N ASN A 93 -3.25 2.24 5.42
CA ASN A 93 -2.51 3.04 4.44
C ASN A 93 -1.26 2.31 3.91
N ASP A 94 -0.62 1.48 4.74
CA ASP A 94 0.57 0.71 4.42
C ASP A 94 0.60 -0.63 5.19
N ALA A 95 1.61 -1.47 4.90
CA ALA A 95 1.82 -2.75 5.54
C ALA A 95 2.22 -2.63 7.02
N SER A 96 2.89 -1.54 7.43
CA SER A 96 3.24 -1.27 8.82
C SER A 96 1.99 -1.10 9.69
N GLY A 97 0.97 -0.40 9.20
CA GLY A 97 -0.32 -0.27 9.85
C GLY A 97 -1.05 -1.60 10.05
N ALA A 98 -1.10 -2.42 9.00
CA ALA A 98 -1.72 -3.75 9.07
C ALA A 98 -0.95 -4.70 10.01
N TYR A 99 0.38 -4.68 9.96
CA TYR A 99 1.25 -5.44 10.87
C TYR A 99 1.09 -4.98 12.33
N GLY A 100 1.05 -3.67 12.57
CA GLY A 100 0.80 -3.09 13.88
C GLY A 100 -0.53 -3.55 14.46
N ALA A 101 -1.61 -3.43 13.69
CA ALA A 101 -2.92 -3.94 14.09
C ALA A 101 -2.93 -5.47 14.30
N PHE A 102 -2.23 -6.24 13.46
CA PHE A 102 -2.08 -7.69 13.64
C PHE A 102 -1.43 -8.03 14.99
N THR A 103 -0.31 -7.39 15.32
CA THR A 103 0.36 -7.63 16.61
C THR A 103 -0.48 -7.15 17.79
N TYR A 104 -1.24 -6.05 17.65
CA TYR A 104 -2.15 -5.53 18.66
C TYR A 104 -3.28 -6.53 19.01
N TYR A 105 -3.96 -7.07 17.99
CA TYR A 105 -5.07 -8.00 18.20
C TYR A 105 -4.64 -9.44 18.50
N GLY A 106 -3.37 -9.77 18.24
CA GLY A 106 -2.74 -11.03 18.61
C GLY A 106 -2.77 -11.23 20.13
N LYS A 107 -3.03 -12.47 20.56
CA LYS A 107 -3.04 -12.87 21.98
C LYS A 107 -2.02 -13.96 22.25
N ALA A 108 -1.45 -13.97 23.45
CA ALA A 108 -0.44 -14.96 23.86
C ALA A 108 -0.89 -16.43 23.73
N GLN A 109 -2.20 -16.68 23.80
CA GLN A 109 -2.80 -18.02 23.72
C GLN A 109 -2.95 -18.52 22.27
N MET A 110 -2.82 -17.63 21.28
CA MET A 110 -2.99 -18.00 19.89
C MET A 110 -1.81 -18.85 19.40
N GLN A 111 -2.04 -19.61 18.33
CA GLN A 111 -1.05 -20.48 17.68
C GLN A 111 -0.69 -19.91 16.32
N THR A 112 0.58 -19.99 15.91
CA THR A 112 1.01 -19.61 14.56
C THR A 112 0.36 -20.50 13.51
N GLU A 113 -0.17 -19.86 12.46
CA GLU A 113 -0.70 -20.52 11.27
C GLU A 113 0.12 -20.15 10.04
N LYS A 114 -0.18 -20.79 8.90
CA LYS A 114 0.43 -20.49 7.60
C LYS A 114 -0.63 -19.99 6.62
N ILE A 115 -1.15 -18.79 6.86
CA ILE A 115 -2.17 -18.10 6.05
C ILE A 115 -1.70 -16.65 5.86
N GLY A 116 -1.83 -16.11 4.64
CA GLY A 116 -1.39 -14.73 4.37
C GLY A 116 0.13 -14.56 4.50
N ASP A 117 0.56 -13.41 5.01
CA ASP A 117 1.97 -13.13 5.30
C ASP A 117 2.34 -13.68 6.69
N GLU A 118 1.56 -13.34 7.71
CA GLU A 118 1.56 -14.00 9.01
C GLU A 118 0.13 -14.21 9.52
N SER A 119 -0.03 -15.22 10.38
CA SER A 119 -1.34 -15.59 10.90
C SER A 119 -1.25 -16.26 12.27
N VAL A 120 -2.29 -16.06 13.06
CA VAL A 120 -2.48 -16.69 14.35
C VAL A 120 -3.93 -17.14 14.53
N SER A 121 -4.16 -18.23 15.26
CA SER A 121 -5.49 -18.78 15.51
C SER A 121 -5.72 -19.08 16.99
N PHE A 122 -6.96 -18.98 17.44
CA PHE A 122 -7.38 -19.51 18.74
C PHE A 122 -8.86 -19.90 18.70
N ASN A 123 -9.15 -21.16 19.03
CA ASN A 123 -10.47 -21.76 18.85
C ASN A 123 -10.98 -21.58 17.41
N THR A 124 -12.07 -20.86 17.21
CA THR A 124 -12.67 -20.62 15.90
C THR A 124 -12.26 -19.29 15.26
N ARG A 125 -11.47 -18.47 15.96
CA ARG A 125 -10.98 -17.18 15.45
C ARG A 125 -9.63 -17.37 14.77
N VAL A 126 -9.49 -16.84 13.56
CA VAL A 126 -8.23 -16.77 12.81
C VAL A 126 -7.96 -15.33 12.44
N LEU A 127 -6.82 -14.81 12.85
CA LEU A 127 -6.35 -13.47 12.54
C LEU A 127 -5.13 -13.60 11.62
N PHE A 128 -5.14 -12.93 10.49
CA PHE A 128 -4.00 -12.88 9.59
C PHE A 128 -3.92 -11.53 8.90
N TYR A 129 -2.78 -11.19 8.35
CA TYR A 129 -2.69 -10.05 7.43
C TYR A 129 -2.07 -10.47 6.11
N ARG A 130 -2.35 -9.67 5.09
CA ARG A 130 -1.74 -9.78 3.77
C ARG A 130 -1.49 -8.36 3.28
N SER A 131 -0.22 -8.00 3.10
CA SER A 131 0.16 -6.65 2.72
C SER A 131 -0.44 -5.61 3.70
N ASN A 132 -1.17 -4.60 3.21
CA ASN A 132 -1.83 -3.59 4.03
C ASN A 132 -3.27 -3.94 4.46
N VAL A 133 -3.66 -5.22 4.43
CA VAL A 133 -5.00 -5.68 4.83
C VAL A 133 -4.91 -6.65 5.99
N LEU A 134 -5.52 -6.30 7.12
CA LEU A 134 -5.76 -7.18 8.25
C LEU A 134 -7.08 -7.93 8.04
N VAL A 135 -7.11 -9.23 8.29
CA VAL A 135 -8.30 -10.06 8.22
C VAL A 135 -8.51 -10.81 9.53
N ASP A 136 -9.70 -10.62 10.11
CA ASP A 136 -10.17 -11.31 11.30
C ASP A 136 -11.37 -12.18 10.91
N VAL A 137 -11.21 -13.50 11.03
CA VAL A 137 -12.21 -14.48 10.65
C VAL A 137 -12.72 -15.20 11.88
N THR A 138 -14.04 -15.30 12.01
CA THR A 138 -14.69 -16.19 12.97
C THR A 138 -15.41 -17.29 12.21
N LEU A 139 -14.92 -18.52 12.39
CA LEU A 139 -15.53 -19.73 11.83
C LEU A 139 -16.68 -20.20 12.73
N ASP A 140 -17.70 -20.83 12.14
CA ASP A 140 -18.70 -21.55 12.92
C ASP A 140 -18.09 -22.74 13.69
N ARG A 141 -17.13 -23.43 13.07
CA ARG A 141 -16.29 -24.48 13.70
C ARG A 141 -15.02 -24.73 12.89
N VAL A 142 -13.98 -25.30 13.50
CA VAL A 142 -12.73 -25.64 12.79
C VAL A 142 -12.82 -27.03 12.15
N THR A 143 -12.27 -27.19 10.94
CA THR A 143 -12.18 -28.47 10.21
C THR A 143 -10.81 -28.66 9.60
N ALA A 144 -10.52 -29.86 9.09
CA ALA A 144 -9.29 -30.15 8.34
C ALA A 144 -9.08 -29.22 7.12
N MET A 145 -10.16 -28.69 6.53
CA MET A 145 -10.12 -27.82 5.36
C MET A 145 -9.98 -26.33 5.70
N SER A 146 -10.22 -25.93 6.96
CA SER A 146 -10.32 -24.51 7.36
C SER A 146 -9.07 -23.71 7.00
N ALA A 147 -7.87 -24.25 7.22
CA ALA A 147 -6.64 -23.56 6.86
C ALA A 147 -6.47 -23.42 5.33
N ALA A 148 -6.86 -24.43 4.54
CA ALA A 148 -6.79 -24.36 3.08
C ALA A 148 -7.78 -23.34 2.51
N ASP A 149 -8.99 -23.28 3.05
CA ASP A 149 -10.00 -22.27 2.69
C ASP A 149 -9.49 -20.85 2.92
N LEU A 150 -8.89 -20.60 4.08
CA LEU A 150 -8.38 -19.27 4.43
C LEU A 150 -7.14 -18.88 3.63
N ARG A 151 -6.29 -19.84 3.23
CA ARG A 151 -5.21 -19.58 2.25
C ARG A 151 -5.78 -19.15 0.90
N ALA A 152 -6.83 -19.83 0.42
CA ALA A 152 -7.49 -19.45 -0.83
C ALA A 152 -8.10 -18.03 -0.75
N LEU A 153 -8.69 -17.66 0.40
CA LEU A 153 -9.12 -16.28 0.65
C LEU A 153 -7.94 -15.30 0.61
N ALA A 154 -6.86 -15.61 1.33
CA ALA A 154 -5.68 -14.74 1.42
C ALA A 154 -4.99 -14.48 0.08
N GLU A 155 -5.02 -15.44 -0.85
CA GLU A 155 -4.45 -15.26 -2.19
C GLU A 155 -5.20 -14.22 -3.03
N LEU A 156 -6.50 -14.07 -2.81
CA LEU A 156 -7.39 -13.16 -3.55
C LEU A 156 -7.44 -11.74 -2.97
N LEU A 157 -6.83 -11.51 -1.81
CA LEU A 157 -6.81 -10.17 -1.20
C LEU A 157 -5.94 -9.20 -1.99
N PRO A 158 -6.31 -7.91 -2.04
CA PRO A 158 -5.50 -6.90 -2.69
C PRO A 158 -4.14 -6.76 -2.01
N ARG A 159 -3.12 -6.42 -2.80
CA ARG A 159 -1.74 -6.24 -2.33
C ARG A 159 -1.21 -4.91 -2.81
N VAL A 160 -0.54 -4.20 -1.91
CA VAL A 160 0.25 -3.03 -2.27
C VAL A 160 1.68 -3.47 -2.61
N ARG A 161 2.41 -2.60 -3.32
CA ARG A 161 3.79 -2.84 -3.78
C ARG A 161 4.66 -1.62 -3.47
N GLY A 162 5.98 -1.80 -3.57
CA GLY A 162 6.94 -0.74 -3.27
C GLY A 162 7.01 -0.43 -1.78
N ASN A 163 7.32 0.82 -1.43
CA ASN A 163 7.61 1.20 -0.04
C ASN A 163 6.42 1.02 0.92
N VAL A 164 5.18 1.18 0.44
CA VAL A 164 3.97 0.95 1.27
C VAL A 164 3.74 -0.52 1.61
N ALA A 165 4.46 -1.45 0.97
CA ALA A 165 4.44 -2.87 1.29
C ALA A 165 5.57 -3.29 2.25
N ALA A 166 6.48 -2.37 2.61
CA ALA A 166 7.58 -2.67 3.52
C ALA A 166 7.06 -2.90 4.94
N LEU A 167 7.51 -3.98 5.57
CA LEU A 167 7.23 -4.25 6.97
C LEU A 167 8.18 -3.46 7.88
N PRO A 168 7.76 -3.13 9.12
CA PRO A 168 8.62 -2.45 10.06
C PRO A 168 9.80 -3.35 10.45
N SER A 169 10.99 -2.77 10.48
CA SER A 169 12.22 -3.48 10.83
C SER A 169 12.46 -3.56 12.34
N LEU A 170 11.95 -2.59 13.11
CA LEU A 170 12.18 -2.50 14.56
C LEU A 170 11.83 -3.78 15.36
N PRO A 171 10.71 -4.49 15.07
CA PRO A 171 10.42 -5.76 15.74
C PRO A 171 11.51 -6.83 15.57
N LEU A 172 12.30 -6.77 14.49
CA LEU A 172 13.41 -7.70 14.25
C LEU A 172 14.59 -7.48 15.20
N ASN A 173 14.72 -6.28 15.78
CA ASN A 173 15.74 -5.96 16.78
C ASN A 173 15.38 -6.44 18.19
N LEU A 174 14.17 -7.02 18.39
CA LEU A 174 13.83 -7.64 19.67
C LEU A 174 14.70 -8.88 19.92
N PRO A 175 15.28 -9.02 21.13
CA PRO A 175 16.01 -10.22 21.51
C PRO A 175 15.16 -11.48 21.29
N ARG A 176 15.70 -12.50 20.62
CA ARG A 176 14.96 -13.75 20.40
C ARG A 176 15.05 -14.71 21.57
N GLN A 177 16.11 -14.59 22.36
CA GLN A 177 16.33 -15.45 23.52
C GLN A 177 15.26 -15.16 24.58
N SER A 178 14.63 -16.22 25.07
CA SER A 178 13.60 -16.16 26.13
C SER A 178 12.36 -15.30 25.82
N LEU A 179 12.20 -14.87 24.57
CA LEU A 179 11.02 -14.16 24.10
C LEU A 179 9.78 -15.05 24.25
N MET A 180 8.76 -14.55 24.94
CA MET A 180 7.49 -15.25 25.02
C MET A 180 6.79 -15.17 23.66
N GLN A 181 6.29 -16.30 23.18
CA GLN A 181 5.63 -16.34 21.88
C GLN A 181 4.36 -15.48 21.90
N HIS A 182 4.09 -14.80 20.79
CA HIS A 182 2.88 -13.98 20.59
C HIS A 182 2.71 -12.81 21.57
N THR A 183 3.77 -12.39 22.29
CA THR A 183 3.78 -11.18 23.11
C THR A 183 4.44 -9.98 22.43
N GLY A 184 5.09 -10.18 21.28
CA GLY A 184 5.64 -9.08 20.47
C GLY A 184 4.55 -8.13 19.98
N ARG A 185 4.74 -6.83 20.19
CA ARG A 185 3.83 -5.75 19.80
C ARG A 185 4.61 -4.68 19.05
N TYR A 186 4.02 -4.17 17.98
CA TYR A 186 4.51 -3.03 17.24
C TYR A 186 3.55 -1.84 17.41
N ILE A 187 4.08 -0.71 17.87
CA ILE A 187 3.28 0.42 18.37
C ILE A 187 3.71 1.68 17.63
N MET A 188 2.74 2.34 17.00
CA MET A 188 2.96 3.56 16.21
C MET A 188 2.40 4.83 16.89
N GLY A 189 1.69 4.68 18.00
CA GLY A 189 0.96 5.80 18.62
C GLY A 189 0.74 5.66 20.13
N PRO A 190 0.40 6.79 20.79
CA PRO A 190 0.21 6.86 22.24
C PRO A 190 -0.98 6.03 22.75
N VAL A 191 -2.09 5.94 22.00
CA VAL A 191 -3.27 5.19 22.45
C VAL A 191 -2.97 3.70 22.45
N ALA A 192 -2.33 3.18 21.40
CA ALA A 192 -1.89 1.78 21.36
C ALA A 192 -0.91 1.46 22.51
N LEU A 193 0.01 2.38 22.82
CA LEU A 193 0.93 2.24 23.95
C LEU A 193 0.19 2.06 25.28
N GLU A 194 -0.78 2.95 25.56
CA GLU A 194 -1.55 2.93 26.81
C GLU A 194 -2.43 1.69 26.90
N ARG A 195 -3.09 1.31 25.80
CA ARG A 195 -3.96 0.12 25.73
C ARG A 195 -3.21 -1.17 25.99
N LEU A 196 -1.95 -1.25 25.54
CA LEU A 196 -1.09 -2.40 25.76
C LEU A 196 -0.44 -2.41 27.16
N GLY A 197 -0.62 -1.36 27.96
CA GLY A 197 -0.08 -1.28 29.31
C GLY A 197 1.45 -1.26 29.35
N VAL A 198 2.09 -0.71 28.32
CA VAL A 198 3.55 -0.55 28.30
C VAL A 198 3.94 0.38 29.46
N PRO A 199 4.92 0.01 30.30
CA PRO A 199 5.30 0.78 31.48
C PRO A 199 6.14 2.02 31.11
N LEU A 200 5.67 2.82 30.16
CA LEU A 200 6.38 3.99 29.66
C LEU A 200 5.35 5.07 29.25
N PRO A 201 5.24 6.20 29.97
CA PRO A 201 4.28 7.26 29.66
C PRO A 201 4.45 7.80 28.23
N PRO A 202 3.37 8.03 27.47
CA PRO A 202 3.47 8.58 26.11
C PRO A 202 4.17 9.94 26.03
N SER A 203 4.08 10.76 27.08
CA SER A 203 4.75 12.06 27.18
C SER A 203 6.27 11.95 27.25
N LEU A 204 6.82 10.86 27.80
CA LEU A 204 8.27 10.61 27.84
C LEU A 204 8.78 10.04 26.52
N VAL A 205 7.97 9.21 25.86
CA VAL A 205 8.24 8.72 24.50
C VAL A 205 8.26 9.87 23.50
N ASP A 206 7.36 10.83 23.66
CA ASP A 206 7.15 11.99 22.78
C ASP A 206 6.82 11.59 21.33
N PHE A 207 5.56 11.17 21.12
CA PHE A 207 5.06 10.76 19.80
C PHE A 207 5.09 11.88 18.75
N THR A 208 5.30 13.14 19.14
CA THR A 208 5.50 14.25 18.18
C THR A 208 6.81 14.12 17.41
N LYS A 209 7.75 13.30 17.90
CA LYS A 209 9.03 12.98 17.24
C LYS A 209 8.94 11.78 16.31
N SER A 210 7.73 11.28 16.02
CA SER A 210 7.50 10.09 15.18
C SER A 210 8.31 8.85 15.61
N PRO A 211 8.28 8.46 16.90
CA PRO A 211 8.89 7.22 17.34
C PRO A 211 8.05 6.00 16.92
N GLU A 212 8.75 4.89 16.70
CA GLU A 212 8.16 3.57 16.59
C GLU A 212 8.60 2.74 17.80
N LEU A 213 7.73 1.86 18.31
CA LEU A 213 8.09 0.99 19.42
C LEU A 213 7.87 -0.47 19.10
N ALA A 214 8.75 -1.29 19.65
CA ALA A 214 8.56 -2.73 19.76
C ALA A 214 8.56 -3.12 21.24
N PHE A 215 7.56 -3.87 21.67
CA PHE A 215 7.39 -4.30 23.06
C PHE A 215 7.15 -5.79 23.13
N ALA A 216 7.78 -6.48 24.08
CA ALA A 216 7.49 -7.89 24.32
C ALA A 216 7.82 -8.35 25.74
N ASN A 217 7.15 -9.42 26.17
CA ASN A 217 7.42 -10.11 27.42
C ASN A 217 8.46 -11.23 27.23
N TYR A 218 9.28 -11.43 28.26
CA TYR A 218 10.37 -12.38 28.30
C TYR A 218 10.24 -13.20 29.57
N ARG A 219 10.49 -14.50 29.42
CA ARG A 219 10.63 -15.39 30.58
C ARG A 219 12.03 -15.26 31.13
N THR A 220 12.16 -15.13 32.44
CA THR A 220 13.45 -14.99 33.12
C THR A 220 13.59 -16.03 34.20
N THR A 221 14.75 -16.07 34.83
CA THR A 221 15.00 -16.92 36.00
C THR A 221 14.13 -16.54 37.21
N TYR A 222 13.75 -15.25 37.33
CA TYR A 222 12.99 -14.71 38.47
C TYR A 222 11.51 -14.45 38.20
N GLY A 223 11.04 -14.70 36.97
CA GLY A 223 9.64 -14.53 36.59
C GLY A 223 9.53 -14.03 35.16
N GLU A 224 8.97 -12.84 35.01
CA GLU A 224 8.78 -12.19 33.71
C GLU A 224 9.42 -10.80 33.70
N ALA A 225 9.96 -10.45 32.54
CA ALA A 225 10.46 -9.13 32.23
C ALA A 225 9.87 -8.61 30.94
N ASN A 226 9.92 -7.31 30.76
CA ASN A 226 9.50 -6.64 29.56
C ASN A 226 10.71 -5.99 28.90
N VAL A 227 10.79 -6.12 27.58
CA VAL A 227 11.74 -5.37 26.76
C VAL A 227 10.94 -4.37 25.92
N THR A 228 11.29 -3.10 26.02
CA THR A 228 10.72 -2.02 25.22
C THR A 228 11.83 -1.41 24.38
N LEU A 229 11.65 -1.41 23.06
CA LEU A 229 12.50 -0.70 22.11
C LEU A 229 11.75 0.54 21.63
N VAL A 230 12.41 1.69 21.64
CA VAL A 230 11.89 2.95 21.10
C VAL A 230 12.86 3.43 20.03
N ALA A 231 12.46 3.36 18.76
CA ALA A 231 13.24 3.87 17.65
C ALA A 231 12.80 5.30 17.32
N TYR A 232 13.77 6.19 17.21
CA TYR A 232 13.54 7.58 16.80
C TYR A 232 14.10 7.85 15.40
N PRO A 233 13.62 8.88 14.69
CA PRO A 233 14.15 9.22 13.37
C PRO A 233 15.65 9.56 13.36
N THR A 234 16.20 10.03 14.48
CA THR A 234 17.64 10.36 14.59
C THR A 234 18.26 9.90 15.92
N PRO A 235 19.57 9.57 15.92
CA PRO A 235 20.30 9.24 17.15
C PRO A 235 20.31 10.37 18.18
N GLN A 236 20.20 11.62 17.74
CA GLN A 236 20.19 12.80 18.64
C GLN A 236 18.90 12.84 19.45
N ILE A 237 17.74 12.60 18.81
CA ILE A 237 16.46 12.51 19.51
C ILE A 237 16.50 11.33 20.49
N ALA A 238 17.00 10.17 20.06
CA ALA A 238 17.14 9.00 20.93
C ALA A 238 17.99 9.30 22.18
N ALA A 239 19.11 10.01 22.03
CA ALA A 239 19.97 10.40 23.16
C ALA A 239 19.29 11.38 24.11
N GLU A 240 18.55 12.35 23.58
CA GLU A 240 17.77 13.31 24.37
C GLU A 240 16.67 12.61 25.16
N ARG A 241 15.90 11.73 24.50
CA ARG A 241 14.79 10.99 25.11
C ARG A 241 15.26 9.99 26.16
N LEU A 242 16.38 9.30 25.94
CA LEU A 242 17.00 8.45 26.97
C LEU A 242 17.32 9.25 28.24
N LYS A 243 17.93 10.44 28.12
CA LYS A 243 18.22 11.29 29.27
C LYS A 243 16.94 11.70 30.01
N ALA A 244 15.88 12.03 29.28
CA ALA A 244 14.59 12.36 29.87
C ALA A 244 13.97 11.18 30.64
N MET A 245 14.04 9.97 30.08
CA MET A 245 13.57 8.75 30.77
C MET A 245 14.38 8.47 32.05
N GLN A 246 15.71 8.56 32.00
CA GLN A 246 16.57 8.38 33.17
C GLN A 246 16.28 9.41 34.27
N ALA A 247 16.08 10.68 33.89
CA ALA A 247 15.71 11.74 34.84
C ALA A 247 14.33 11.49 35.46
N ALA A 248 13.36 11.01 34.66
CA ALA A 248 12.03 10.68 35.16
C ALA A 248 12.06 9.48 36.13
N GLU A 249 12.92 8.48 35.90
CA GLU A 249 13.11 7.37 36.84
C GLU A 249 13.71 7.86 38.16
N GLN A 250 14.74 8.71 38.10
CA GLN A 250 15.36 9.29 39.30
C GLN A 250 14.39 10.14 40.10
N ALA A 251 13.44 10.80 39.43
CA ALA A 251 12.36 11.55 40.05
C ALA A 251 11.20 10.66 40.56
N GLY A 252 11.27 9.34 40.39
CA GLY A 252 10.20 8.40 40.78
C GLY A 252 8.92 8.51 39.94
N ALA A 253 9.02 9.07 38.73
CA ALA A 253 7.89 9.35 37.85
C ALA A 253 7.65 8.27 36.78
N LEU A 254 8.46 7.21 36.74
CA LEU A 254 8.31 6.10 35.79
C LEU A 254 7.58 4.90 36.41
N PRO A 255 6.44 4.47 35.85
CA PRO A 255 5.81 3.22 36.24
C PRO A 255 6.70 2.05 35.79
N GLY A 256 6.83 1.02 36.63
CA GLY A 256 7.57 -0.20 36.27
C GLY A 256 9.08 -0.15 36.49
N SER A 257 9.61 0.90 37.14
CA SER A 257 10.99 0.93 37.63
C SER A 257 11.29 -0.25 38.58
N PRO A 258 12.54 -0.73 38.65
CA PRO A 258 13.73 -0.19 37.99
C PRO A 258 13.85 -0.59 36.51
N PHE A 259 14.39 0.31 35.69
CA PHE A 259 14.73 0.06 34.30
C PHE A 259 16.25 -0.06 34.11
N LYS A 260 16.64 -0.94 33.19
CA LYS A 260 17.99 -0.96 32.60
C LYS A 260 17.90 -0.42 31.18
N TYR A 261 18.86 0.42 30.79
CA TYR A 261 18.83 1.11 29.50
C TYR A 261 20.05 0.77 28.66
N LYS A 262 19.87 0.71 27.34
CA LYS A 262 20.94 0.77 26.34
C LYS A 262 20.48 1.63 25.18
N ARG A 263 21.37 2.44 24.62
CA ARG A 263 21.13 3.10 23.33
C ARG A 263 21.99 2.44 22.27
N SER A 264 21.37 2.09 21.14
CA SER A 264 22.03 1.55 19.96
C SER A 264 21.60 2.37 18.74
N GLY A 265 22.47 3.29 18.30
CA GLY A 265 22.13 4.25 17.23
C GLY A 265 20.88 5.09 17.57
N PRO A 266 19.81 5.03 16.75
CA PRO A 266 18.51 5.67 16.99
C PRO A 266 17.56 4.89 17.92
N ILE A 267 17.94 3.69 18.38
CA ILE A 267 17.10 2.84 19.23
C ILE A 267 17.48 3.03 20.70
N VAL A 268 16.49 3.31 21.54
CA VAL A 268 16.57 3.24 23.01
C VAL A 268 15.91 1.94 23.45
N ALA A 269 16.69 1.03 24.04
CA ALA A 269 16.22 -0.22 24.60
C ALA A 269 16.10 -0.10 26.12
N LEU A 270 14.98 -0.56 26.65
CA LEU A 270 14.65 -0.59 28.07
C LEU A 270 14.28 -2.02 28.48
N VAL A 271 14.77 -2.46 29.63
CA VAL A 271 14.37 -3.72 30.27
C VAL A 271 13.89 -3.45 31.67
N ASN A 272 12.74 -4.00 32.05
CA ASN A 272 12.22 -3.95 33.40
C ASN A 272 11.44 -5.21 33.80
N GLY A 273 11.18 -5.38 35.08
CA GLY A 273 10.48 -6.55 35.64
C GLY A 273 11.38 -7.43 36.51
N GLN A 274 10.98 -8.67 36.73
CA GLN A 274 11.71 -9.61 37.58
C GLN A 274 12.85 -10.26 36.77
N ILE A 275 14.02 -9.63 36.74
CA ILE A 275 15.17 -10.11 35.96
C ILE A 275 16.50 -9.84 36.69
N PRO A 276 17.45 -10.80 36.71
CA PRO A 276 18.80 -10.53 37.17
C PRO A 276 19.52 -9.49 36.30
N ASP A 277 20.38 -8.68 36.90
CA ASP A 277 21.16 -7.65 36.18
C ASP A 277 21.96 -8.21 34.99
N THR A 278 22.58 -9.38 35.16
CA THR A 278 23.36 -10.05 34.08
C THR A 278 22.50 -10.50 32.91
N GLU A 279 21.28 -10.98 33.18
CA GLU A 279 20.33 -11.39 32.14
C GLU A 279 19.76 -10.17 31.41
N ALA A 280 19.46 -9.09 32.14
CA ALA A 280 19.02 -7.82 31.56
C ALA A 280 20.10 -7.19 30.67
N GLU A 281 21.36 -7.19 31.11
CA GLU A 281 22.50 -6.74 30.31
C GLU A 281 22.68 -7.59 29.05
N SER A 282 22.48 -8.91 29.14
CA SER A 282 22.54 -9.80 27.98
C SER A 282 21.44 -9.50 26.96
N LEU A 283 20.19 -9.32 27.41
CA LEU A 283 19.08 -8.92 26.54
C LEU A 283 19.38 -7.57 25.85
N LEU A 284 19.81 -6.57 26.62
CA LEU A 284 20.20 -5.27 26.06
C LEU A 284 21.37 -5.41 25.08
N ALA A 285 22.40 -6.19 25.40
CA ALA A 285 23.56 -6.40 24.55
C ALA A 285 23.18 -6.96 23.16
N SER A 286 22.13 -7.79 23.08
CA SER A 286 21.64 -8.35 21.82
C SER A 286 20.91 -7.32 20.92
N VAL A 287 20.45 -6.19 21.48
CA VAL A 287 19.82 -5.12 20.70
C VAL A 287 20.88 -4.31 19.96
N ASN A 288 21.02 -4.55 18.66
CA ASN A 288 21.96 -3.84 17.80
C ASN A 288 21.21 -3.16 16.66
N TYR A 289 21.51 -1.88 16.45
CA TYR A 289 21.07 -1.16 15.28
C TYR A 289 22.03 -1.49 14.14
N ASP A 290 21.56 -2.30 13.21
CA ASP A 290 22.23 -2.51 11.94
C ASP A 290 21.69 -1.45 10.96
N ALA A 291 22.54 -0.52 10.55
CA ALA A 291 22.19 0.40 9.48
C ALA A 291 22.05 -0.42 8.19
N GLU A 292 20.82 -0.84 7.88
CA GLU A 292 20.52 -1.39 6.57
C GLU A 292 20.61 -0.23 5.58
N VAL A 293 21.81 0.01 5.04
CA VAL A 293 21.98 0.97 3.95
C VAL A 293 21.45 0.29 2.70
N THR A 294 20.13 0.27 2.56
CA THR A 294 19.53 0.04 1.25
C THR A 294 20.05 1.20 0.40
N TRP A 295 20.93 0.89 -0.54
CA TRP A 295 21.28 1.82 -1.61
C TRP A 295 19.96 2.09 -2.32
N ASN A 296 19.25 3.14 -1.91
CA ASN A 296 18.22 3.76 -2.72
C ASN A 296 18.95 4.10 -4.00
N GLN A 297 18.79 3.26 -5.03
CA GLN A 297 19.10 3.70 -6.37
C GLN A 297 18.34 5.01 -6.49
N PRO A 298 19.02 6.16 -6.68
CA PRO A 298 18.29 7.35 -7.01
C PRO A 298 17.42 6.95 -8.20
N THR A 299 16.10 7.06 -8.05
CA THR A 299 15.22 7.15 -9.21
C THR A 299 15.78 8.32 -9.99
N LYS A 300 16.68 8.03 -10.92
CA LYS A 300 17.16 9.01 -11.87
C LYS A 300 15.89 9.56 -12.45
N ALA A 301 15.70 10.87 -12.28
CA ALA A 301 14.71 11.58 -13.03
C ALA A 301 15.11 11.37 -14.50
N ASP A 302 14.50 10.39 -15.16
CA ASP A 302 14.81 9.94 -16.51
C ASP A 302 14.24 10.93 -17.53
N ARG A 303 14.41 12.22 -17.26
CA ARG A 303 13.92 13.33 -18.09
C ARG A 303 15.06 13.95 -18.91
N ARG A 304 16.30 13.49 -18.73
CA ARG A 304 17.47 13.95 -19.51
C ARG A 304 18.19 12.86 -20.29
N GLU A 305 18.10 11.59 -19.90
CA GLU A 305 18.74 10.49 -20.65
C GLU A 305 17.95 10.09 -21.92
N ASP A 306 16.66 10.46 -22.03
CA ASP A 306 15.85 10.18 -23.22
C ASP A 306 15.67 11.37 -24.18
N ALA A 307 16.40 12.47 -24.02
CA ALA A 307 16.36 13.55 -25.02
C ALA A 307 16.95 13.08 -26.36
N ALA A 308 18.00 12.25 -26.31
CA ALA A 308 18.60 11.64 -27.49
C ALA A 308 17.73 10.52 -28.06
N GLY A 309 17.12 9.67 -27.21
CA GLY A 309 16.21 8.61 -27.64
C GLY A 309 14.92 9.18 -28.25
N LEU A 310 14.36 10.24 -27.66
CA LEU A 310 13.27 11.02 -28.24
C LEU A 310 13.66 11.62 -29.60
N LEU A 311 14.85 12.22 -29.71
CA LEU A 311 15.32 12.82 -30.97
C LEU A 311 15.50 11.76 -32.07
N ILE A 312 16.09 10.61 -31.72
CA ILE A 312 16.24 9.45 -32.61
C ILE A 312 14.87 8.90 -33.01
N GLY A 313 13.94 8.76 -32.06
CA GLY A 313 12.57 8.33 -32.31
C GLY A 313 11.82 9.25 -33.28
N VAL A 314 11.98 10.57 -33.14
CA VAL A 314 11.40 11.57 -34.06
C VAL A 314 12.01 11.46 -35.46
N ILE A 315 13.34 11.31 -35.57
CA ILE A 315 14.01 11.14 -36.87
C ILE A 315 13.54 9.85 -37.57
N VAL A 316 13.43 8.75 -36.84
CA VAL A 316 12.94 7.47 -37.37
C VAL A 316 11.48 7.59 -37.83
N LEU A 317 10.62 8.25 -37.04
CA LEU A 317 9.22 8.48 -37.41
C LEU A 317 9.08 9.32 -38.67
N ILE A 318 9.85 10.42 -38.80
CA ILE A 318 9.89 11.24 -40.02
C ILE A 318 10.34 10.41 -41.22
N GLY A 319 11.37 9.57 -41.05
CA GLY A 319 11.84 8.66 -42.10
C GLY A 319 10.74 7.72 -42.60
N ILE A 320 9.99 7.10 -41.69
CA ILE A 320 8.88 6.21 -42.03
C ILE A 320 7.79 6.97 -42.79
N ILE A 321 7.43 8.18 -42.35
CA ILE A 321 6.41 9.01 -43.00
C ILE A 321 6.83 9.39 -44.43
N LEU A 322 8.10 9.77 -44.63
CA LEU A 322 8.62 10.10 -45.96
C LEU A 322 8.59 8.90 -46.92
N VAL A 323 9.01 7.72 -46.45
CA VAL A 323 8.93 6.49 -47.26
C VAL A 323 7.48 6.20 -47.64
N PHE A 324 6.56 6.30 -46.68
CA PHE A 324 5.14 6.07 -46.94
C PHE A 324 4.56 7.09 -47.93
N ALA A 325 4.96 8.35 -47.85
CA ALA A 325 4.55 9.40 -48.77
C ALA A 325 5.08 9.16 -50.20
N VAL A 326 6.33 8.71 -50.35
CA VAL A 326 6.91 8.36 -51.66
C VAL A 326 6.19 7.16 -52.28
N ILE A 327 5.95 6.10 -51.51
CA ILE A 327 5.22 4.91 -51.97
C ILE A 327 3.80 5.31 -52.40
N SER A 328 3.11 6.10 -51.58
CA SER A 328 1.75 6.58 -51.89
C SER A 328 1.73 7.48 -53.13
N GLY A 329 2.75 8.35 -53.30
CA GLY A 329 2.90 9.21 -54.46
C GLY A 329 3.18 8.41 -55.75
N LEU A 330 4.05 7.40 -55.69
CA LEU A 330 4.28 6.49 -56.82
C LEU A 330 3.04 5.67 -57.15
N ALA A 331 2.34 5.15 -56.14
CA ALA A 331 1.11 4.40 -56.35
C ALA A 331 0.04 5.29 -57.02
N PHE A 332 -0.13 6.53 -56.55
CA PHE A 332 -1.09 7.47 -57.14
C PHE A 332 -0.67 7.93 -58.54
N GLY A 333 0.61 8.19 -58.77
CA GLY A 333 1.15 8.54 -60.08
C GLY A 333 1.05 7.39 -61.09
N GLY A 334 1.38 6.17 -60.67
CA GLY A 334 1.24 4.95 -61.46
C GLY A 334 -0.23 4.67 -61.78
N LEU A 335 -1.11 4.77 -60.79
CA LEU A 335 -2.55 4.63 -60.97
C LEU A 335 -3.09 5.69 -61.94
N ARG A 336 -2.59 6.93 -61.89
CA ARG A 336 -2.97 7.99 -62.82
C ARG A 336 -2.56 7.68 -64.26
N ILE A 337 -1.35 7.16 -64.48
CA ILE A 337 -0.86 6.80 -65.82
C ILE A 337 -1.63 5.60 -66.38
N VAL A 338 -1.88 4.58 -65.55
CA VAL A 338 -2.70 3.42 -65.93
C VAL A 338 -4.15 3.82 -66.20
N ALA A 339 -4.74 4.69 -65.37
CA ALA A 339 -6.08 5.23 -65.59
C ALA A 339 -6.17 6.06 -66.89
N GLN A 340 -5.14 6.85 -67.21
CA GLN A 340 -5.07 7.58 -68.49
C GLN A 340 -4.94 6.64 -69.69
N ARG A 341 -4.28 5.48 -69.53
CA ARG A 341 -4.11 4.48 -70.60
C ARG A 341 -5.33 3.58 -70.80
N LEU A 342 -6.09 3.29 -69.74
CA LEU A 342 -7.31 2.48 -69.78
C LEU A 342 -8.59 3.30 -70.04
N PHE A 343 -8.62 4.58 -69.69
CA PHE A 343 -9.77 5.48 -69.92
C PHE A 343 -9.32 6.83 -70.55
N PRO A 344 -8.96 6.86 -71.84
CA PRO A 344 -8.63 8.10 -72.51
C PRO A 344 -9.88 8.99 -72.65
N GLY A 345 -9.82 10.22 -72.15
CA GLY A 345 -10.83 11.26 -72.39
C GLY A 345 -11.77 11.65 -71.24
N ARG A 346 -11.63 11.10 -70.03
CA ARG A 346 -12.58 11.42 -68.93
C ARG A 346 -12.02 12.26 -67.79
N PHE A 347 -10.70 12.36 -67.59
CA PHE A 347 -10.11 13.02 -66.41
C PHE A 347 -8.86 13.88 -66.71
N ILE A 348 -9.05 15.01 -67.41
CA ILE A 348 -8.17 16.20 -67.52
C ILE A 348 -7.75 16.49 -68.98
N GLY A 349 -8.45 17.47 -69.56
CA GLY A 349 -8.25 17.98 -70.92
C GLY A 349 -9.49 18.73 -71.40
N ARG A 350 -10.05 19.63 -70.58
CA ARG A 350 -10.98 20.63 -71.14
C ARG A 350 -10.10 21.69 -71.81
N PRO A 351 -10.18 21.89 -73.14
CA PRO A 351 -9.62 23.11 -73.72
C PRO A 351 -10.25 24.29 -72.98
N ARG A 352 -9.43 25.29 -72.64
CA ARG A 352 -9.92 26.59 -72.19
C ARG A 352 -10.81 27.14 -73.30
N GLU A 353 -12.11 26.99 -73.18
CA GLU A 353 -13.03 27.95 -73.78
C GLU A 353 -12.85 29.24 -72.98
N ALA A 354 -11.94 30.08 -73.47
CA ALA A 354 -11.87 31.47 -73.08
C ALA A 354 -13.14 32.15 -73.59
N GLU A 355 -14.21 32.13 -72.79
CA GLU A 355 -15.34 33.03 -72.97
C GLU A 355 -14.82 34.46 -72.78
N MET A 356 -14.48 35.13 -73.89
CA MET A 356 -14.26 36.57 -73.93
C MET A 356 -15.58 37.27 -73.65
N ILE A 357 -15.71 37.84 -72.45
CA ILE A 357 -16.76 38.79 -72.13
C ILE A 357 -16.46 40.08 -72.92
N ARG A 358 -17.21 40.34 -74.00
CA ARG A 358 -17.28 41.67 -74.64
C ARG A 358 -18.22 42.54 -73.82
N LEU A 359 -17.71 43.60 -73.20
CA LEU A 359 -18.55 44.69 -72.72
C LEU A 359 -18.95 45.56 -73.92
N ASP A 360 -20.24 45.60 -74.20
CA ASP A 360 -20.88 46.54 -75.12
C ASP A 360 -21.08 47.87 -74.36
N LEU A 361 -20.21 48.84 -74.62
CA LEU A 361 -20.35 50.21 -74.12
C LEU A 361 -21.19 50.99 -75.14
N LYS A 362 -22.33 51.51 -74.70
CA LYS A 362 -23.23 52.36 -75.47
C LYS A 362 -23.13 53.81 -75.00
#